data_AF-A0A116QZ91-F1
#
_entry.id   AF-A0A116QZ91-F1
#
_cell.length_a   1.000
_cell.length_b   1.000
_cell.length_c   1.000
_cell.angle_alpha   90.00
_cell.angle_beta   90.00
_cell.angle_gamma   90.00
#
_symmetry.space_group_name_H-M   'P 1'
#
loop_
_entity.id
_entity.type
_entity.pdbx_description
1 polymer ?
#
loop_
_entity_poly.entity_id
_entity_poly.type
_entity_poly.pdbx_seq_one_letter_code
_entity_poly.pdbx_strand_id
1 'polypeptide(L)' 'MRGKISVSYHSEPCRVRINKEWRQAEFLGIFQDTGTDLFGRPYARPVAVVKINGRLGHTALSEVKFDEEVE' A
#
# COMPACT_ATOMS: atom_id res chain seq x y z
N MET A 1 2.44 28.39 -15.06
CA MET A 1 3.15 27.15 -15.44
C MET A 1 2.34 25.96 -14.94
N ARG A 2 1.80 25.10 -15.82
CA ARG A 2 1.17 23.84 -15.40
C ARG A 2 2.28 22.80 -15.27
N GLY A 3 2.78 22.58 -14.06
CA GLY A 3 3.73 21.51 -13.80
C GLY A 3 3.10 20.17 -14.19
N LYS A 4 3.67 19.49 -15.19
CA LYS A 4 3.39 18.06 -15.38
C LYS A 4 3.99 17.36 -14.17
N ILE A 5 3.14 16.97 -13.22
CA ILE A 5 3.54 16.06 -12.15
C ILE A 5 3.71 14.69 -12.81
N SER A 6 4.95 14.32 -13.12
CA SER A 6 5.29 12.95 -13.47
C SER A 6 5.35 12.15 -12.17
N VAL A 7 4.26 11.45 -11.84
CA VAL A 7 4.28 10.43 -10.80
C VAL A 7 4.99 9.22 -11.40
N SER A 8 6.29 9.09 -11.14
CA SER A 8 7.00 7.84 -11.37
C SER A 8 6.34 6.81 -10.45
N TYR A 9 5.55 5.90 -11.01
CA TYR A 9 5.03 4.76 -10.26
C TYR A 9 6.24 3.90 -9.85
N HIS A 10 6.72 4.08 -8.63
CA HIS A 10 7.67 3.15 -8.03
C HIS A 10 6.87 1.89 -7.70
N SER A 11 7.01 0.86 -8.54
CA SER A 11 6.43 -0.46 -8.30
C SER A 11 7.55 -1.40 -7.84
N GLU A 12 7.53 -1.77 -6.58
CA GLU A 12 8.50 -2.70 -5.99
C GLU A 12 7.83 -4.06 -5.75
N PRO A 13 8.43 -5.19 -6.16
CA PRO A 13 7.87 -6.50 -5.86
C PRO A 13 7.84 -6.72 -4.34
N CYS A 14 6.68 -7.12 -3.81
CA CYS A 14 6.52 -7.42 -2.40
C CYS A 14 5.59 -8.62 -2.19
N ARG A 15 5.47 -9.05 -0.93
CA ARG A 15 4.44 -10.00 -0.48
C ARG A 15 3.50 -9.28 0.46
N VAL A 16 2.20 -9.42 0.23
CA VAL A 16 1.15 -8.90 1.11
C VAL A 16 0.41 -10.06 1.77
N ARG A 17 0.09 -9.92 3.05
CA ARG A 17 -0.77 -10.87 3.75
C ARG A 17 -2.23 -10.57 3.47
N ILE A 18 -2.93 -11.56 2.93
CA ILE A 18 -4.38 -11.52 2.73
C ILE A 18 -4.97 -12.69 3.51
N ASN A 19 -5.81 -12.38 4.49
CA ASN A 19 -6.31 -13.35 5.47
C ASN A 19 -5.14 -14.03 6.23
N LYS A 20 -4.81 -15.28 5.88
CA LYS A 20 -3.73 -16.06 6.50
C LYS A 20 -2.60 -16.42 5.53
N GLU A 21 -2.67 -15.95 4.28
CA GLU A 21 -1.73 -16.31 3.22
C GLU A 21 -0.90 -15.11 2.78
N TRP A 22 0.38 -15.33 2.48
CA TRP A 22 1.22 -14.35 1.80
C TRP A 22 1.07 -14.51 0.29
N ARG A 23 0.77 -13.41 -0.40
CA ARG A 23 0.59 -13.37 -1.85
C ARG A 23 1.50 -12.34 -2.46
N GLN A 24 1.98 -12.62 -3.67
CA GLN A 24 2.79 -11.68 -4.43
C GLN A 24 1.96 -10.46 -4.83
N ALA A 25 2.56 -9.28 -4.70
CA ALA A 25 1.97 -8.01 -5.04
C ALA A 25 3.06 -7.02 -5.52
N GLU A 26 2.61 -5.90 -6.06
CA GLU A 26 3.46 -4.75 -6.36
C GLU A 26 3.17 -3.67 -5.32
N PHE A 27 4.16 -3.25 -4.56
CA PHE A 27 4.06 -2.11 -3.65
C PHE A 27 4.13 -0.81 -4.44
N LEU A 28 3.20 0.11 -4.17
CA LEU A 28 3.08 1.37 -4.90
C LEU A 28 3.37 2.61 -4.03
N GLY A 29 3.54 2.43 -2.71
CA GLY A 29 3.84 3.51 -1.78
C GLY A 29 2.96 3.49 -0.52
N ILE A 30 3.27 4.42 0.39
CA ILE A 30 2.52 4.67 1.62
C ILE A 30 1.62 5.89 1.42
N PHE A 31 0.34 5.73 1.76
CA PHE A 31 -0.68 6.77 1.66
C PHE A 31 -1.37 6.97 3.00
N GLN A 32 -2.04 8.11 3.18
CA GLN A 32 -2.85 8.38 4.36
C GLN A 32 -4.30 7.97 4.07
N ASP A 33 -4.78 6.94 4.77
CA ASP A 33 -6.18 6.55 4.81
C ASP A 33 -6.90 7.43 5.85
N THR A 34 -7.84 8.25 5.40
CA THR A 34 -8.59 9.17 6.23
C THR A 34 -10.07 8.94 6.10
N GLY A 35 -10.79 8.96 7.21
CA GLY A 35 -12.24 8.82 7.19
C GLY A 35 -12.87 8.99 8.55
N THR A 36 -14.05 8.42 8.72
CA THR A 36 -14.79 8.39 9.98
C THR A 36 -15.09 6.95 10.32
N ASP A 37 -14.81 6.54 11.56
CA ASP A 37 -15.06 5.18 12.02
C ASP A 37 -16.55 4.94 12.34
N LEU A 38 -16.88 3.72 12.77
CA LEU A 38 -18.26 3.33 13.14
C LEU A 38 -18.81 4.10 14.36
N PHE A 39 -17.95 4.79 15.12
CA PHE A 39 -18.31 5.61 16.28
C PHE A 39 -18.35 7.11 15.94
N GLY A 40 -18.23 7.48 14.67
CA GLY A 40 -18.24 8.88 14.24
C GLY A 40 -16.93 9.62 14.50
N ARG A 41 -15.84 8.93 14.86
CA ARG A 41 -14.55 9.55 15.15
C ARG A 41 -13.73 9.67 13.87
N PRO A 42 -13.14 10.84 13.58
CA PRO A 42 -12.23 10.97 12.46
C PRO A 42 -10.98 10.13 12.71
N TYR A 43 -10.46 9.51 11.65
CA TYR A 43 -9.17 8.83 11.68
C TYR A 43 -8.30 9.27 10.52
N ALA A 44 -7.00 9.17 10.74
CA ALA A 44 -5.96 9.28 9.72
C ALA A 44 -4.89 8.25 10.07
N ARG A 45 -4.61 7.30 9.17
CA ARG A 45 -3.60 6.26 9.40
C ARG A 45 -2.80 5.98 8.13
N PRO A 46 -1.51 5.64 8.24
CA PRO A 46 -0.73 5.22 7.10
C PRO A 46 -1.16 3.83 6.63
N VAL A 47 -1.31 3.66 5.31
CA VAL A 47 -1.58 2.38 4.65
C VAL A 47 -0.62 2.18 3.50
N ALA A 48 -0.22 0.93 3.25
CA ALA A 48 0.47 0.56 2.04
C ALA A 48 -0.55 0.38 0.92
N VAL A 49 -0.33 1.04 -0.22
CA VAL A 49 -1.09 0.78 -1.44
C VAL A 49 -0.33 -0.27 -2.24
N VAL A 50 -1.03 -1.34 -2.59
CA VAL A 50 -0.47 -2.49 -3.29
C VAL A 50 -1.34 -2.85 -4.49
N LYS A 51 -0.74 -3.53 -5.47
CA LYS A 51 -1.44 -4.08 -6.62
C LYS A 51 -1.32 -5.60 -6.61
N ILE A 52 -2.46 -6.28 -6.51
CA ILE A 52 -2.56 -7.74 -6.45
C ILE A 52 -3.29 -8.19 -7.71
N ASN A 53 -2.64 -9.00 -8.55
CA ASN A 53 -3.22 -9.50 -9.81
C ASN A 53 -3.87 -8.39 -10.67
N GLY A 54 -3.20 -7.23 -10.79
CA GLY A 54 -3.72 -6.10 -11.57
C GLY A 54 -4.70 -5.19 -10.84
N ARG A 55 -5.18 -5.56 -9.64
CA ARG A 55 -6.16 -4.79 -8.86
C ARG A 55 -5.49 -4.01 -7.74
N LEU A 56 -5.84 -2.74 -7.61
CA LEU A 56 -5.40 -1.89 -6.51
C LEU A 56 -6.10 -2.30 -5.21
N GLY A 57 -5.32 -2.34 -4.13
CA GLY A 57 -5.79 -2.52 -2.76
C GLY A 57 -4.94 -1.69 -1.81
N HIS A 58 -5.41 -1.57 -0.57
CA HIS A 58 -4.64 -0.99 0.52
C HIS A 58 -4.61 -1.96 1.70
N THR A 59 -3.53 -1.94 2.47
CA THR A 59 -3.35 -2.80 3.63
C THR A 59 -2.54 -2.10 4.72
N ALA A 60 -2.55 -2.66 5.93
CA ALA A 60 -1.69 -2.19 6.99
C ALA A 60 -0.21 -2.45 6.63
N LEU A 61 0.67 -1.56 7.07
CA LEU A 61 2.11 -1.68 6.81
C LEU A 61 2.70 -2.99 7.37
N SER A 62 2.17 -3.50 8.49
CA SER A 62 2.57 -4.78 9.09
C SER A 62 2.24 -6.01 8.24
N GLU A 63 1.36 -5.85 7.25
CA GLU A 63 0.93 -6.92 6.36
C GLU A 63 1.71 -6.90 5.03
N VAL A 64 2.75 -6.08 4.91
CA VAL A 64 3.65 -6.04 3.75
C VAL A 64 5.02 -6.55 4.15
N LYS A 65 5.59 -7.42 3.32
CA LYS A 65 6.96 -7.89 3.40
C LYS A 65 7.66 -7.62 2.08
N PHE A 66 8.79 -6.96 2.17
CA PHE A 66 9.75 -6.87 1.08
C PHE A 66 10.75 -8.00 1.27
N ASP A 67 11.17 -8.62 0.17
CA ASP A 67 12.29 -9.54 0.23
C ASP A 67 13.53 -8.63 0.38
N GLU A 68 14.08 -8.51 1.60
CA GLU A 68 15.31 -7.77 1.83
C GLU A 68 16.38 -8.35 0.90
N GLU A 69 17.01 -7.50 0.07
CA GLU A 69 18.28 -7.86 -0.56
C GLU A 69 19.24 -8.15 0.59
N VAL A 70 19.60 -9.42 0.74
CA VAL A 70 20.67 -9.85 1.63
C VAL A 70 21.95 -9.26 1.05
N GLU A 71 22.43 -8.17 1.64
CA GLU A 71 23.76 -7.59 1.38
C GLU A 71 24.86 -8.50 1.91
#